data_AF-A0A961AU06-F1
#
_entry.id   AF-A0A961AU06-F1
#
_cell.length_a   1.000
_cell.length_b   1.000
_cell.length_c   1.000
_cell.angle_alpha   90.00
_cell.angle_beta   90.00
_cell.angle_gamma   90.00
#
_symmetry.space_group_name_H-M   'P 1'
#
loop_
_entity.id
_entity.type
_entity.pdbx_description
1 polymer ?
#
loop_
_entity_poly.entity_id
_entity_poly.type
_entity_poly.pdbx_seq_one_letter_code
_entity_poly.pdbx_strand_id
1 'polypeptide(L)'
;MKSPTSRVDTIAPWLTTVATLALLVFSGATARAQLDIGLELDKKTFMTHEPVTGVLTMVNRAGREIVLDGPPSGTPWLDFSVVDGKQRLITPVQGLQNPKPFILPNGEPHRIKVMVNHSYPMSESGLYRIKVRVYFPPLQRYFETRVQTVNIVDGQVMWGPQTFGVPSGFPGAGTYRDYTLMTFFEGAQKRSIYFRLSQHDTGQVLATYTLGEFMQVRPPQHAIDNESKLHVLHMAAPHQYFYSVIDPSGKAEQKAFREKGLDRPELITNQQTGEVAVRGGVSEEEMQTPYEEREFHKLSERPPGMPIY
;
A
#
# COMPACT_ATOMS: atom_id res chain seq x y z
N MET A 1 -41.30 78.38 35.18
CA MET A 1 -40.58 77.11 35.45
C MET A 1 -40.55 76.32 34.14
N LYS A 2 -39.37 75.81 33.76
CA LYS A 2 -39.00 75.27 32.43
C LYS A 2 -39.20 73.75 32.34
N SER A 3 -39.28 73.27 31.07
CA SER A 3 -38.93 71.95 30.51
C SER A 3 -40.05 70.89 30.39
N PRO A 4 -39.92 69.90 29.47
CA PRO A 4 -39.50 70.04 28.06
C PRO A 4 -40.33 69.20 27.07
N THR A 5 -40.18 69.56 25.80
CA THR A 5 -40.55 68.86 24.56
C THR A 5 -39.87 67.49 24.40
N SER A 6 -40.61 66.46 23.98
CA SER A 6 -40.07 65.17 23.52
C SER A 6 -39.83 65.17 22.01
N ARG A 7 -38.56 65.01 21.62
CA ARG A 7 -38.09 64.60 20.29
C ARG A 7 -37.92 63.07 20.28
N VAL A 8 -37.58 62.53 19.10
CA VAL A 8 -37.02 61.20 18.77
C VAL A 8 -37.98 60.34 17.93
N ASP A 9 -37.63 59.78 16.78
CA ASP A 9 -36.61 60.04 15.76
C ASP A 9 -37.06 59.26 14.50
N THR A 10 -36.95 59.90 13.34
CA THR A 10 -37.13 59.28 12.02
C THR A 10 -36.01 58.26 11.77
N ILE A 11 -36.38 56.97 11.66
CA ILE A 11 -35.44 55.89 11.28
C ILE A 11 -35.11 56.06 9.79
N ALA A 12 -33.82 56.22 9.50
CA ALA A 12 -33.31 56.56 8.19
C ALA A 12 -33.33 55.36 7.19
N PRO A 13 -33.57 55.60 5.89
CA PRO A 13 -33.89 54.56 4.89
C PRO A 13 -32.67 53.77 4.36
N TRP A 14 -31.48 53.93 4.94
CA TRP A 14 -30.25 53.25 4.47
C TRP A 14 -30.02 51.87 5.09
N LEU A 15 -30.84 51.46 6.06
CA LEU A 15 -30.75 50.14 6.69
C LEU A 15 -31.40 49.01 5.89
N THR A 16 -32.29 49.33 4.94
CA THR A 16 -32.96 48.33 4.10
C THR A 16 -32.10 47.83 2.92
N THR A 17 -31.06 48.58 2.53
CA THR A 17 -30.21 48.21 1.39
C THR A 17 -29.08 47.23 1.75
N VAL A 18 -28.69 47.17 3.03
CA VAL A 18 -27.64 46.26 3.52
C VAL A 18 -28.17 44.83 3.74
N ALA A 19 -29.46 44.70 4.09
CA ALA A 19 -30.08 43.40 4.33
C ALA A 19 -30.24 42.56 3.03
N THR A 20 -30.40 43.21 1.87
CA THR A 20 -30.57 42.51 0.59
C THR A 20 -29.25 42.06 -0.03
N LEU A 21 -28.13 42.72 0.29
CA LEU A 21 -26.80 42.31 -0.19
C LEU A 21 -26.15 41.24 0.70
N ALA A 22 -26.51 41.20 1.99
CA ALA A 22 -26.01 40.19 2.93
C ALA A 22 -26.65 38.79 2.73
N LEU A 23 -27.80 38.69 2.07
CA LEU A 23 -28.50 37.43 1.85
C LEU A 23 -28.06 36.66 0.58
N LEU A 24 -27.23 37.28 -0.27
CA LEU A 24 -26.71 36.65 -1.49
C LEU A 24 -25.35 35.96 -1.30
N VAL A 25 -24.71 36.10 -0.14
CA VAL A 25 -23.37 35.55 0.14
C VAL A 25 -23.43 34.17 0.84
N PHE A 26 -24.60 33.72 1.28
CA PHE A 26 -24.74 32.45 2.01
C PHE A 26 -25.35 31.28 1.21
N SER A 27 -25.46 31.42 -0.11
CA SER A 27 -25.73 30.29 -0.99
C SER A 27 -24.42 29.66 -1.47
N GLY A 28 -23.68 29.07 -0.52
CA GLY A 28 -22.65 28.08 -0.82
C GLY A 28 -23.29 26.81 -1.37
N ALA A 29 -23.97 26.92 -2.51
CA ALA A 29 -24.37 25.79 -3.31
C ALA A 29 -23.05 25.14 -3.73
N THR A 30 -22.67 24.08 -3.03
CA THR A 30 -21.72 23.11 -3.58
C THR A 30 -22.32 22.72 -4.93
N ALA A 31 -21.73 23.24 -6.01
CA ALA A 31 -22.09 22.82 -7.35
C ALA A 31 -21.98 21.29 -7.30
N ARG A 32 -23.13 20.60 -7.34
CA ARG A 32 -23.14 19.14 -7.32
C ARG A 32 -22.55 18.72 -8.64
N ALA A 33 -21.24 18.52 -8.65
CA ALA A 33 -20.51 18.07 -9.80
C ALA A 33 -21.19 16.81 -10.32
N GLN A 34 -21.40 16.73 -11.64
CA GLN A 34 -21.94 15.55 -12.32
C GLN A 34 -21.02 14.33 -12.15
N LEU A 35 -19.79 14.55 -11.71
CA LEU A 35 -18.84 13.55 -11.27
C LEU A 35 -18.20 14.02 -9.95
N ASP A 36 -18.38 13.26 -8.88
CA ASP A 36 -17.72 13.46 -7.59
C ASP A 36 -16.54 12.48 -7.50
N ILE A 37 -15.34 12.97 -7.19
CA ILE A 37 -14.14 12.13 -7.10
C ILE A 37 -13.34 12.40 -5.83
N GLY A 38 -12.79 11.32 -5.25
CA GLY A 38 -11.94 11.38 -4.08
C GLY A 38 -10.81 10.36 -4.15
N LEU A 39 -9.64 10.72 -3.65
CA LEU A 39 -8.49 9.83 -3.50
C LEU A 39 -8.17 9.66 -2.02
N GLU A 40 -8.08 8.41 -1.58
CA GLU A 40 -7.55 8.04 -0.26
C GLU A 40 -6.31 7.18 -0.47
N LEU A 41 -5.14 7.66 -0.03
CA LEU A 41 -3.90 6.87 -0.09
C LEU A 41 -3.85 5.91 1.09
N ASP A 42 -3.25 4.74 0.89
CA ASP A 42 -3.18 3.69 1.92
C ASP A 42 -2.33 4.13 3.13
N LYS A 43 -1.32 4.99 2.90
CA LYS A 43 -0.43 5.54 3.92
C LYS A 43 -0.18 7.03 3.69
N LYS A 44 0.24 7.73 4.74
CA LYS A 44 0.78 9.11 4.64
C LYS A 44 2.29 9.13 4.37
N THR A 45 2.97 8.02 4.64
CA THR A 45 4.40 7.88 4.45
C THR A 45 4.68 6.51 3.85
N PHE A 46 5.43 6.48 2.76
CA PHE A 46 5.88 5.26 2.08
C PHE A 46 7.40 5.22 2.05
N MET A 47 7.95 4.00 1.98
CA MET A 47 9.38 3.84 1.78
C MET A 47 9.76 4.12 0.32
N THR A 48 10.99 4.57 0.04
CA THR A 48 11.48 4.67 -1.34
C THR A 48 11.30 3.36 -2.09
N HIS A 49 10.80 3.45 -3.33
CA HIS A 49 10.43 2.33 -4.20
C HIS A 49 9.29 1.41 -3.70
N GLU A 50 8.64 1.69 -2.58
CA GLU A 50 7.38 1.04 -2.20
C GLU A 50 6.25 1.48 -3.15
N PRO A 51 5.34 0.60 -3.57
CA PRO A 51 4.13 0.99 -4.30
C PRO A 51 3.32 2.05 -3.55
N VAL A 52 3.12 3.21 -4.17
CA VAL A 52 2.28 4.30 -3.63
C VAL A 52 0.85 4.04 -4.08
N THR A 53 0.12 3.27 -3.27
CA THR A 53 -1.23 2.81 -3.56
C THR A 53 -2.31 3.60 -2.82
N GLY A 54 -3.52 3.55 -3.36
CA GLY A 54 -4.71 4.14 -2.76
C GLY A 54 -6.00 3.71 -3.44
N VAL A 55 -7.11 4.25 -2.96
CA VAL A 55 -8.46 4.04 -3.47
C VAL A 55 -9.00 5.32 -4.09
N LEU A 56 -9.27 5.27 -5.39
CA LEU A 56 -10.04 6.28 -6.09
C LEU A 56 -11.53 5.95 -5.96
N THR A 57 -12.30 6.87 -5.37
CA THR A 57 -13.76 6.80 -5.34
C THR A 57 -14.33 7.75 -6.38
N MET A 58 -15.24 7.25 -7.21
CA MET A 58 -15.96 8.03 -8.22
C MET A 58 -17.46 7.85 -8.04
N VAL A 59 -18.22 8.95 -8.08
CA VAL A 59 -19.68 8.94 -8.02
C VAL A 59 -20.23 9.70 -9.21
N ASN A 60 -20.92 8.99 -10.10
CA ASN A 60 -21.60 9.59 -11.23
C ASN A 60 -22.95 10.16 -10.78
N ARG A 61 -23.16 11.46 -11.02
CA ARG A 61 -24.39 12.20 -10.72
C ARG A 61 -25.05 12.76 -12.00
N ALA A 62 -24.73 12.20 -13.16
CA ALA A 62 -25.26 12.64 -14.45
C ALA A 62 -26.62 12.04 -14.81
N GLY A 63 -27.16 11.12 -14.01
CA GLY A 63 -28.48 10.53 -14.25
C GLY A 63 -28.49 9.40 -15.29
N ARG A 64 -27.33 9.00 -15.82
CA ARG A 64 -27.14 7.90 -16.78
C ARG A 64 -25.77 7.28 -16.60
N GLU A 65 -25.57 6.07 -17.10
CA GLU A 65 -24.24 5.48 -17.20
C GLU A 65 -23.33 6.32 -18.12
N ILE A 66 -22.04 6.29 -17.83
CA ILE A 66 -21.03 7.03 -18.59
C ILE A 66 -19.87 6.10 -18.87
N VAL A 67 -19.47 6.03 -20.14
CA VAL A 67 -18.21 5.43 -20.52
C VAL A 67 -17.12 6.47 -20.28
N LEU A 68 -16.19 6.16 -19.38
CA LEU A 68 -14.97 6.93 -19.19
C LEU A 68 -13.96 6.44 -20.22
N ASP A 69 -13.83 7.17 -21.30
CA ASP A 69 -12.80 7.05 -22.32
C ASP A 69 -11.96 8.34 -22.37
N GLY A 70 -10.76 8.25 -22.93
CA GLY A 70 -9.88 9.41 -23.03
C GLY A 70 -10.44 10.43 -24.04
N PRO A 71 -10.00 11.70 -23.98
CA PRO A 71 -10.30 12.65 -25.05
C PRO A 71 -9.83 12.13 -26.42
N PRO A 72 -10.42 12.60 -27.54
CA PRO A 72 -10.00 12.23 -28.89
C PRO A 72 -8.52 12.49 -29.21
N SER A 73 -7.85 13.34 -28.42
CA SER A 73 -6.41 13.61 -28.50
C SER A 73 -5.52 12.42 -28.10
N GLY A 74 -6.08 11.36 -27.52
CA GLY A 74 -5.35 10.13 -27.15
C GLY A 74 -4.78 10.13 -25.73
N THR A 75 -5.01 11.19 -24.94
CA THR A 75 -4.64 11.24 -23.52
C THR A 75 -5.51 10.25 -22.71
N PRO A 76 -4.99 9.62 -21.64
CA PRO A 76 -5.79 8.70 -20.83
C PRO A 76 -6.93 9.40 -20.08
N TRP A 77 -8.04 8.69 -19.87
CA TRP A 77 -9.16 9.20 -19.08
C TRP A 77 -8.84 9.31 -17.59
N LEU A 78 -7.92 8.48 -17.08
CA LEU A 78 -7.42 8.51 -15.72
C LEU A 78 -5.96 8.90 -15.74
N ASP A 79 -5.63 10.00 -15.07
CA ASP A 79 -4.31 10.57 -15.02
C ASP A 79 -3.97 11.09 -13.61
N PHE A 80 -2.70 11.39 -13.35
CA PHE A 80 -2.26 11.97 -12.08
C PHE A 80 -1.48 13.26 -12.31
N SER A 81 -1.65 14.23 -11.42
CA SER A 81 -0.74 15.36 -11.31
C SER A 81 0.10 15.16 -10.06
N VAL A 82 1.40 14.96 -10.26
CA VAL A 82 2.36 14.73 -9.18
C VAL A 82 3.38 15.86 -9.16
N VAL A 83 3.51 16.51 -8.01
CA VAL A 83 4.43 17.62 -7.79
C VAL A 83 5.32 17.29 -6.59
N ASP A 84 6.63 17.48 -6.73
CA ASP A 84 7.57 17.24 -5.63
C ASP A 84 7.62 18.38 -4.61
N GLY A 85 8.44 18.22 -3.57
CA GLY A 85 8.61 19.23 -2.51
C GLY A 85 9.16 20.56 -3.02
N LYS A 86 9.83 20.57 -4.19
CA LYS A 86 10.39 21.74 -4.86
C LYS A 86 9.43 22.37 -5.88
N GLN A 87 8.16 21.96 -5.88
CA GLN A 87 7.13 22.40 -6.83
C GLN A 87 7.41 22.02 -8.30
N ARG A 88 8.27 21.01 -8.54
CA ARG A 88 8.53 20.50 -9.89
C ARG A 88 7.48 19.45 -10.23
N LEU A 89 6.93 19.56 -11.44
CA LEU A 89 6.02 18.55 -11.98
C LEU A 89 6.82 17.28 -12.32
N ILE A 90 6.35 16.13 -11.84
CA ILE A 90 6.90 14.83 -12.20
C ILE A 90 6.25 14.38 -13.51
N THR A 91 7.09 14.13 -14.52
CA THR A 91 6.64 13.66 -15.83
C THR A 91 6.33 12.16 -15.79
N PRO A 92 5.24 11.70 -16.43
CA PRO A 92 4.95 10.28 -16.49
C PRO A 92 5.96 9.52 -17.35
N VAL A 93 6.19 8.24 -16.99
CA VAL A 93 6.95 7.28 -17.81
C VAL A 93 6.28 7.12 -19.17
N GLN A 94 7.07 7.18 -20.24
CA GLN A 94 6.58 7.07 -21.61
C GLN A 94 6.33 5.60 -21.98
N GLY A 95 5.40 5.37 -22.92
CA GLY A 95 5.14 4.03 -23.47
C GLY A 95 4.28 3.12 -22.59
N LEU A 96 3.74 3.62 -21.48
CA LEU A 96 2.74 2.89 -20.69
C LEU A 96 1.41 2.81 -21.44
N GLN A 97 0.72 1.68 -21.30
CA GLN A 97 -0.59 1.50 -21.88
C GLN A 97 -1.63 2.38 -21.16
N ASN A 98 -2.48 3.05 -21.94
CA ASN A 98 -3.58 3.80 -21.36
C ASN A 98 -4.54 2.87 -20.60
N PRO A 99 -5.15 3.35 -19.49
CA PRO A 99 -6.21 2.63 -18.82
C PRO A 99 -7.33 2.27 -19.80
N LYS A 100 -7.80 1.02 -19.72
CA LYS A 100 -8.94 0.57 -20.53
C LYS A 100 -10.17 1.43 -20.23
N PRO A 101 -11.07 1.64 -21.23
CA PRO A 101 -12.33 2.32 -20.99
C PRO A 101 -13.10 1.69 -19.82
N PHE A 102 -13.72 2.52 -18.99
CA PHE A 102 -14.45 2.08 -17.81
C PHE A 102 -15.90 2.56 -17.87
N ILE A 103 -16.86 1.66 -17.74
CA ILE A 103 -18.27 2.03 -17.62
C ILE A 103 -18.52 2.40 -16.17
N LEU A 104 -18.90 3.65 -15.92
CA LEU A 104 -19.25 4.19 -14.62
C LEU A 104 -20.78 4.25 -14.47
N PRO A 105 -21.39 3.32 -13.70
CA PRO A 105 -22.81 3.34 -13.39
C PRO A 105 -23.23 4.61 -12.67
N ASN A 106 -24.53 4.93 -12.78
CA ASN A 106 -25.10 6.12 -12.15
C ASN A 106 -25.34 5.91 -10.64
N GLY A 107 -25.09 6.95 -9.85
CA GLY A 107 -25.50 7.04 -8.45
C GLY A 107 -24.53 6.45 -7.44
N GLU A 108 -24.19 5.17 -7.55
CA GLU A 108 -23.40 4.48 -6.51
C GLU A 108 -21.90 4.83 -6.54
N PRO A 109 -21.22 4.94 -5.38
CA PRO A 109 -19.78 5.11 -5.33
C PRO A 109 -19.03 3.89 -5.86
N HIS A 110 -18.23 4.11 -6.90
CA HIS A 110 -17.34 3.11 -7.48
C HIS A 110 -15.92 3.31 -6.95
N ARG A 111 -15.33 2.26 -6.39
CA ARG A 111 -13.99 2.28 -5.78
C ARG A 111 -13.02 1.47 -6.61
N ILE A 112 -11.92 2.10 -7.04
CA ILE A 112 -10.86 1.47 -7.83
C ILE A 112 -9.54 1.62 -7.11
N LYS A 113 -8.78 0.52 -6.97
CA LYS A 113 -7.41 0.59 -6.47
C LYS A 113 -6.50 1.20 -7.54
N VAL A 114 -5.68 2.16 -7.14
CA VAL A 114 -4.74 2.86 -8.01
C VAL A 114 -3.34 2.79 -7.43
N MET A 115 -2.33 2.77 -8.30
CA MET A 115 -0.91 2.87 -7.94
C MET A 115 -0.31 4.06 -8.70
N VAL A 116 0.14 5.07 -7.97
CA VAL A 116 0.55 6.35 -8.57
C VAL A 116 1.96 6.26 -9.14
N ASN A 117 2.89 5.66 -8.38
CA ASN A 117 4.30 5.59 -8.76
C ASN A 117 4.63 4.54 -9.83
N HIS A 118 3.63 3.85 -10.36
CA HIS A 118 3.76 3.05 -11.58
C HIS A 118 3.99 3.93 -12.81
N SER A 119 3.22 5.02 -12.93
CA SER A 119 3.33 5.96 -14.06
C SER A 119 4.14 7.19 -13.72
N TYR A 120 4.17 7.60 -12.45
CA TYR A 120 4.80 8.86 -12.00
C TYR A 120 5.92 8.57 -10.99
N PRO A 121 7.20 8.50 -11.42
CA PRO A 121 8.29 8.09 -10.55
C PRO A 121 8.41 8.94 -9.29
N MET A 122 8.41 8.29 -8.13
CA MET A 122 8.58 8.91 -6.81
C MET A 122 9.76 8.27 -6.07
N SER A 123 10.89 8.13 -6.77
CA SER A 123 12.06 7.40 -6.28
C SER A 123 12.90 8.20 -5.28
N GLU A 124 12.81 9.53 -5.32
CA GLU A 124 13.56 10.41 -4.41
C GLU A 124 12.79 10.59 -3.10
N SER A 125 13.50 10.52 -1.98
CA SER A 125 12.96 10.90 -0.66
C SER A 125 12.51 12.36 -0.65
N GLY A 126 11.32 12.60 -0.10
CA GLY A 126 10.75 13.94 0.03
C GLY A 126 9.22 13.95 0.05
N LEU A 127 8.67 15.16 0.18
CA LEU A 127 7.24 15.39 0.12
C LEU A 127 6.75 15.41 -1.32
N TYR A 128 5.63 14.75 -1.61
CA TYR A 128 4.94 14.82 -2.89
C TYR A 128 3.48 15.24 -2.69
N ARG A 129 2.95 15.98 -3.66
CA ARG A 129 1.55 16.37 -3.76
C ARG A 129 0.94 15.69 -4.97
N ILE A 130 -0.14 14.95 -4.74
CA ILE A 130 -0.80 14.10 -5.73
C ILE A 130 -2.24 14.58 -5.90
N LYS A 131 -2.66 14.73 -7.15
CA LYS A 131 -4.08 14.80 -7.53
C LYS A 131 -4.37 13.72 -8.56
N VAL A 132 -5.56 13.13 -8.51
CA VAL A 132 -6.08 12.34 -9.62
C VAL A 132 -6.89 13.24 -10.53
N ARG A 133 -6.78 13.02 -11.83
CA ARG A 133 -7.52 13.71 -12.88
C ARG A 133 -8.34 12.68 -13.64
N VAL A 134 -9.66 12.87 -13.68
CA VAL A 134 -10.59 11.99 -14.41
C VAL A 134 -11.24 12.79 -15.53
N TYR A 135 -11.01 12.40 -16.77
CA TYR A 135 -11.72 12.96 -17.92
C TYR A 135 -13.18 12.54 -17.88
N PHE A 136 -14.06 13.51 -18.05
CA PHE A 136 -15.49 13.28 -18.05
C PHE A 136 -16.06 13.65 -19.42
N PRO A 137 -16.30 12.65 -20.29
CA PRO A 137 -16.67 12.89 -21.69
C PRO A 137 -17.90 13.79 -21.88
N PRO A 138 -18.98 13.71 -21.08
CA PRO A 138 -20.15 14.56 -21.28
C PRO A 138 -19.87 16.07 -21.18
N LEU A 139 -18.83 16.47 -20.43
CA LEU A 139 -18.42 17.86 -20.29
C LEU A 139 -17.08 18.16 -20.97
N GLN A 140 -16.49 17.17 -21.64
CA GLN A 140 -15.21 17.25 -22.34
C GLN A 140 -14.08 17.88 -21.50
N ARG A 141 -14.04 17.60 -20.20
CA ARG A 141 -13.06 18.20 -19.28
C ARG A 141 -12.61 17.22 -18.22
N TYR A 142 -11.46 17.52 -17.60
CA TYR A 142 -10.98 16.79 -16.44
C TYR A 142 -11.60 17.34 -15.15
N PHE A 143 -11.95 16.43 -14.24
CA PHE A 143 -12.20 16.71 -12.84
C PHE A 143 -10.97 16.32 -12.04
N GLU A 144 -10.65 17.07 -10.99
CA GLU A 144 -9.50 16.79 -10.13
C GLU A 144 -9.94 16.49 -8.70
N THR A 145 -9.26 15.56 -8.05
CA THR A 145 -9.44 15.34 -6.61
C THR A 145 -8.86 16.51 -5.82
N ARG A 146 -9.17 16.55 -4.51
CA ARG A 146 -8.37 17.32 -3.56
C ARG A 146 -6.91 16.83 -3.59
N VAL A 147 -6.00 17.73 -3.23
CA VAL A 147 -4.57 17.42 -3.14
C VAL A 147 -4.33 16.48 -1.96
N GLN A 148 -3.74 15.32 -2.24
CA GLN A 148 -3.22 14.42 -1.22
C GLN A 148 -1.72 14.62 -1.09
N THR A 149 -1.26 14.79 0.14
CA THR A 149 0.17 14.95 0.44
C THR A 149 0.70 13.63 0.97
N VAL A 150 1.82 13.17 0.41
CA VAL A 150 2.52 11.95 0.84
C VAL A 150 3.99 12.26 1.08
N ASN A 151 4.59 11.57 2.04
CA ASN A 151 6.02 11.66 2.30
C ASN A 151 6.71 10.36 1.87
N ILE A 152 7.72 10.45 1.02
CA ILE A 152 8.57 9.31 0.64
C ILE A 152 9.85 9.40 1.45
N VAL A 153 10.24 8.32 2.10
CA VAL A 153 11.39 8.30 3.01
C VAL A 153 12.22 7.05 2.78
N ASP A 154 13.54 7.17 2.88
CA ASP A 154 14.44 6.03 2.83
C ASP A 154 14.33 5.16 4.08
N GLY A 155 14.26 3.84 3.88
CA GLY A 155 14.42 2.88 4.96
C GLY A 155 15.88 2.75 5.38
N GLN A 156 16.10 2.26 6.60
CA GLN A 156 17.45 1.95 7.08
C GLN A 156 17.78 0.50 6.76
N VAL A 157 18.92 0.25 6.12
CA VAL A 157 19.36 -1.13 5.82
C VAL A 157 19.67 -1.86 7.13
N MET A 158 19.10 -3.04 7.29
CA MET A 158 19.38 -3.97 8.39
C MET A 158 20.35 -5.07 7.97
N TRP A 159 20.22 -5.54 6.73
CA TRP A 159 21.05 -6.59 6.15
C TRP A 159 21.09 -6.47 4.63
N GLY A 160 22.22 -6.88 4.04
CA GLY A 160 22.50 -6.77 2.62
C GLY A 160 23.16 -5.43 2.24
N PRO A 161 23.32 -5.16 0.93
CA PRO A 161 22.88 -5.98 -0.20
C PRO A 161 23.60 -7.35 -0.24
N GLN A 162 22.86 -8.44 -0.41
CA GLN A 162 23.40 -9.78 -0.57
C GLN A 162 23.14 -10.26 -2.00
N THR A 163 24.22 -10.42 -2.76
CA THR A 163 24.15 -10.86 -4.16
C THR A 163 23.87 -12.35 -4.27
N PHE A 164 23.03 -12.71 -5.25
CA PHE A 164 22.75 -14.08 -5.65
C PHE A 164 22.56 -14.17 -7.17
N GLY A 165 22.82 -15.34 -7.74
CA GLY A 165 22.54 -15.62 -9.15
C GLY A 165 21.09 -16.03 -9.35
N VAL A 166 20.43 -15.50 -10.38
CA VAL A 166 19.03 -15.86 -10.69
C VAL A 166 19.01 -17.24 -11.37
N PRO A 167 18.37 -18.26 -10.76
CA PRO A 167 18.35 -19.61 -11.32
C PRO A 167 17.45 -19.72 -12.56
N SER A 168 17.59 -20.84 -13.28
CA SER A 168 16.73 -21.16 -14.43
C SER A 168 15.25 -21.22 -14.01
N GLY A 169 14.35 -20.78 -14.88
CA GLY A 169 12.90 -20.75 -14.62
C GLY A 169 12.38 -19.44 -14.03
N PHE A 170 13.26 -18.51 -13.63
CA PHE A 170 12.87 -17.18 -13.15
C PHE A 170 13.12 -16.08 -14.21
N PRO A 171 12.34 -14.98 -14.18
CA PRO A 171 12.62 -13.82 -15.03
C PRO A 171 14.01 -13.27 -14.74
N GLY A 172 14.86 -13.15 -15.76
CA GLY A 172 16.25 -12.71 -15.60
C GLY A 172 17.24 -13.81 -15.21
N ALA A 173 16.93 -15.08 -15.48
CA ALA A 173 17.85 -16.20 -15.30
C ALA A 173 19.24 -15.90 -15.90
N GLY A 174 20.30 -16.26 -15.16
CA GLY A 174 21.70 -16.01 -15.53
C GLY A 174 22.22 -14.60 -15.22
N THR A 175 21.38 -13.72 -14.67
CA THR A 175 21.81 -12.41 -14.12
C THR A 175 22.02 -12.48 -12.61
N TYR A 176 22.53 -11.40 -12.02
CA TYR A 176 22.70 -11.26 -10.58
C TYR A 176 21.73 -10.22 -10.00
N ARG A 177 21.23 -10.51 -8.81
CA ARG A 177 20.34 -9.64 -8.04
C ARG A 177 20.82 -9.55 -6.61
N ASP A 178 20.38 -8.50 -5.93
CA ASP A 178 20.66 -8.30 -4.51
C ASP A 178 19.37 -8.33 -3.71
N TYR A 179 19.38 -9.14 -2.64
CA TYR A 179 18.40 -9.03 -1.57
C TYR A 179 18.88 -8.03 -0.52
N THR A 180 17.95 -7.19 -0.04
CA THR A 180 18.19 -6.26 1.07
C THR A 180 17.02 -6.30 2.03
N LEU A 181 17.30 -6.38 3.33
CA LEU A 181 16.32 -6.19 4.39
C LEU A 181 16.51 -4.83 5.02
N MET A 182 15.40 -4.12 5.20
CA MET A 182 15.38 -2.74 5.67
C MET A 182 14.38 -2.62 6.83
N THR A 183 14.61 -1.66 7.71
CA THR A 183 13.62 -1.22 8.71
C THR A 183 13.08 0.14 8.32
N PHE A 184 11.78 0.32 8.51
CA PHE A 184 11.08 1.56 8.26
C PHE A 184 10.20 1.94 9.45
N PHE A 185 10.17 3.22 9.78
CA PHE A 185 9.38 3.75 10.89
C PHE A 185 8.10 4.38 10.35
N GLU A 186 6.99 3.69 10.53
CA GLU A 186 5.66 4.22 10.23
C GLU A 186 5.17 5.06 11.43
N GLY A 187 5.70 6.29 11.54
CA GLY A 187 5.43 7.18 12.67
C GLY A 187 6.22 6.82 13.93
N ALA A 188 5.68 7.14 15.12
CA ALA A 188 6.44 7.09 16.37
C ALA A 188 6.59 5.70 17.01
N GLN A 189 5.70 4.75 16.68
CA GLN A 189 5.57 3.49 17.43
C GLN A 189 5.68 2.23 16.57
N LYS A 190 5.46 2.34 15.26
CA LYS A 190 5.42 1.18 14.37
C LYS A 190 6.72 1.08 13.59
N ARG A 191 7.40 -0.05 13.74
CA ARG A 191 8.57 -0.42 12.97
C ARG A 191 8.21 -1.64 12.13
N SER A 192 8.48 -1.54 10.85
CA SER A 192 8.19 -2.61 9.91
C SER A 192 9.48 -3.06 9.23
N ILE A 193 9.59 -4.36 8.98
CA ILE A 193 10.62 -4.90 8.10
C ILE A 193 10.14 -4.73 6.68
N TYR A 194 11.06 -4.34 5.83
CA TYR A 194 10.87 -4.23 4.40
C TYR A 194 11.88 -5.09 3.68
N PHE A 195 11.42 -5.68 2.59
CA PHE A 195 12.24 -6.37 1.61
C PHE A 195 12.46 -5.47 0.41
N ARG A 196 13.67 -5.49 -0.14
CA ARG A 196 14.02 -4.88 -1.42
C ARG A 196 14.80 -5.86 -2.29
N LEU A 197 14.39 -5.98 -3.55
CA LEU A 197 15.09 -6.68 -4.60
C LEU A 197 15.61 -5.67 -5.62
N SER A 198 16.90 -5.71 -5.94
CA SER A 198 17.51 -4.90 -6.99
C SER A 198 18.33 -5.74 -7.95
N GLN A 199 18.47 -5.29 -9.19
CA GLN A 199 19.46 -5.83 -10.11
C GLN A 199 20.86 -5.39 -9.68
N HIS A 200 21.80 -6.33 -9.61
CA HIS A 200 23.15 -6.07 -9.10
C HIS A 200 23.91 -5.07 -9.97
N ASP A 201 23.91 -5.28 -11.28
CA ASP A 201 24.74 -4.51 -12.22
C ASP A 201 24.25 -3.07 -12.41
N THR A 202 22.94 -2.85 -12.34
CA THR A 202 22.31 -1.56 -12.66
C THR A 202 21.83 -0.80 -11.43
N GLY A 203 21.70 -1.47 -10.28
CA GLY A 203 21.02 -0.94 -9.10
C GLY A 203 19.51 -0.74 -9.28
N GLN A 204 18.92 -1.17 -10.40
CA GLN A 204 17.50 -1.02 -10.66
C GLN A 204 16.69 -1.78 -9.60
N VAL A 205 15.86 -1.07 -8.85
CA VAL A 205 14.95 -1.68 -7.87
C VAL A 205 13.80 -2.35 -8.61
N LEU A 206 13.65 -3.66 -8.40
CA LEU A 206 12.63 -4.50 -9.03
C LEU A 206 11.39 -4.65 -8.13
N ALA A 207 11.59 -4.74 -6.83
CA ALA A 207 10.51 -4.86 -5.86
C ALA A 207 10.90 -4.23 -4.52
N THR A 208 9.92 -3.63 -3.84
CA THR A 208 10.04 -3.19 -2.45
C THR A 208 8.67 -3.27 -1.78
N TYR A 209 8.57 -3.97 -0.66
CA TYR A 209 7.34 -4.10 0.11
C TYR A 209 7.61 -4.50 1.56
N THR A 210 6.63 -4.29 2.43
CA THR A 210 6.75 -4.67 3.85
C THR A 210 6.56 -6.17 4.05
N LEU A 211 7.36 -6.76 4.93
CA LEU A 211 7.18 -8.11 5.44
C LEU A 211 6.32 -8.13 6.72
N GLY A 212 5.95 -6.97 7.27
CA GLY A 212 5.18 -6.84 8.50
C GLY A 212 5.86 -5.98 9.56
N GLU A 213 5.11 -5.70 10.63
CA GLU A 213 5.64 -5.07 11.84
C GLU A 213 6.65 -6.01 12.52
N PHE A 214 7.67 -5.47 13.20
CA PHE A 214 8.59 -6.29 13.98
C PHE A 214 8.99 -5.66 15.31
N MET A 215 9.27 -6.53 16.27
CA MET A 215 9.79 -6.18 17.58
C MET A 215 11.32 -6.32 17.61
N GLN A 216 12.01 -5.25 18.01
CA GLN A 216 13.48 -5.27 18.16
C GLN A 216 13.98 -6.10 19.35
N VAL A 217 13.08 -6.65 20.17
CA VAL A 217 13.43 -7.55 21.30
C VAL A 217 14.26 -8.75 20.80
N ARG A 218 14.03 -9.17 19.55
CA ARG A 218 14.80 -10.19 18.86
C ARG A 218 15.16 -9.69 17.46
N PRO A 219 16.44 -9.76 17.07
CA PRO A 219 16.82 -9.44 15.70
C PRO A 219 16.14 -10.43 14.74
N PRO A 220 15.65 -9.98 13.57
CA PRO A 220 15.15 -10.87 12.54
C PRO A 220 16.23 -11.86 12.10
N GLN A 221 15.83 -13.11 11.92
CA GLN A 221 16.67 -14.14 11.34
C GLN A 221 16.45 -14.19 9.83
N HIS A 222 17.51 -14.49 9.08
CA HIS A 222 17.45 -14.59 7.65
C HIS A 222 18.45 -15.63 7.14
N ALA A 223 18.12 -16.29 6.03
CA ALA A 223 19.02 -17.20 5.33
C ALA A 223 18.60 -17.31 3.86
N ILE A 224 19.54 -17.62 2.97
CA ILE A 224 19.26 -17.93 1.57
C ILE A 224 19.42 -19.44 1.39
N ASP A 225 18.44 -20.09 0.77
CA ASP A 225 18.48 -21.53 0.50
C ASP A 225 19.25 -21.87 -0.79
N ASN A 226 19.36 -23.17 -1.08
CA ASN A 226 19.99 -23.69 -2.30
C ASN A 226 19.26 -23.31 -3.60
N GLU A 227 18.00 -22.88 -3.54
CA GLU A 227 17.20 -22.39 -4.66
C GLU A 227 17.26 -20.86 -4.81
N SER A 228 18.12 -20.19 -4.03
CA SER A 228 18.24 -18.73 -3.97
C SER A 228 16.99 -18.00 -3.48
N LYS A 229 16.12 -18.69 -2.72
CA LYS A 229 15.01 -18.07 -2.01
C LYS A 229 15.53 -17.46 -0.71
N LEU A 230 15.06 -16.26 -0.38
CA LEU A 230 15.34 -15.61 0.89
C LEU A 230 14.28 -16.01 1.93
N HIS A 231 14.75 -16.56 3.03
CA HIS A 231 13.95 -16.88 4.20
C HIS A 231 14.14 -15.78 5.23
N VAL A 232 13.05 -15.28 5.79
CA VAL A 232 13.06 -14.23 6.83
C VAL A 232 12.09 -14.62 7.93
N LEU A 233 12.58 -14.71 9.17
CA LEU A 233 11.78 -14.96 10.35
C LEU A 233 11.93 -13.78 11.30
N HIS A 234 10.81 -13.17 11.68
CA HIS A 234 10.81 -12.05 12.61
C HIS A 234 9.66 -12.13 13.60
N MET A 235 9.89 -11.58 14.79
CA MET A 235 8.89 -11.48 15.83
C MET A 235 7.99 -10.28 15.54
N ALA A 236 6.73 -10.52 15.19
CA ALA A 236 5.77 -9.48 14.84
C ALA A 236 5.08 -8.88 16.08
N ALA A 237 4.85 -9.70 17.11
CA ALA A 237 4.27 -9.30 18.39
C ALA A 237 4.76 -10.27 19.50
N PRO A 238 4.46 -10.03 20.79
CA PRO A 238 4.81 -10.97 21.87
C PRO A 238 4.35 -12.39 21.54
N HIS A 239 5.29 -13.34 21.50
CA HIS A 239 5.08 -14.76 21.17
C HIS A 239 4.52 -15.04 19.77
N GLN A 240 4.53 -14.07 18.84
CA GLN A 240 4.04 -14.21 17.47
C GLN A 240 5.14 -13.89 16.46
N TYR A 241 5.30 -14.76 15.47
CA TYR A 241 6.35 -14.68 14.46
C TYR A 241 5.76 -14.76 13.06
N PHE A 242 6.34 -14.01 12.14
CA PHE A 242 6.10 -14.16 10.72
C PHE A 242 7.33 -14.75 10.04
N TYR A 243 7.08 -15.77 9.24
CA TYR A 243 8.06 -16.44 8.40
C TYR A 243 7.71 -16.17 6.94
N SER A 244 8.58 -15.45 6.25
CA SER A 244 8.44 -15.14 4.83
C SER A 244 9.49 -15.90 4.01
N VAL A 245 9.07 -16.50 2.90
CA VAL A 245 9.95 -17.06 1.88
C VAL A 245 9.76 -16.24 0.61
N ILE A 246 10.83 -15.63 0.12
CA ILE A 246 10.83 -14.76 -1.05
C ILE A 246 11.63 -15.42 -2.16
N ASP A 247 11.02 -15.58 -3.33
CA ASP A 247 11.68 -16.19 -4.48
C ASP A 247 12.59 -15.20 -5.24
N PRO A 248 13.46 -15.70 -6.14
CA PRO A 248 14.28 -14.86 -7.02
C PRO A 248 13.54 -13.80 -7.84
N SER A 249 12.22 -13.94 -8.06
CA SER A 249 11.39 -12.93 -8.74
C SER A 249 10.93 -11.79 -7.82
N GLY A 250 11.08 -11.96 -6.50
CA GLY A 250 10.61 -11.04 -5.48
C GLY A 250 9.17 -11.31 -5.05
N LYS A 251 8.61 -12.49 -5.33
CA LYS A 251 7.30 -12.91 -4.81
C LYS A 251 7.50 -13.54 -3.44
N ALA A 252 6.74 -13.08 -2.44
CA ALA A 252 6.75 -13.63 -1.09
C ALA A 252 5.55 -14.54 -0.80
N GLU A 253 5.79 -15.58 -0.04
CA GLU A 253 4.79 -16.34 0.71
C GLU A 253 5.09 -16.20 2.20
N GLN A 254 4.05 -16.02 3.03
CA GLN A 254 4.21 -15.77 4.46
C GLN A 254 3.34 -16.71 5.28
N LYS A 255 3.90 -17.22 6.38
CA LYS A 255 3.22 -18.03 7.39
C LYS A 255 3.38 -17.43 8.78
N ALA A 256 2.38 -17.60 9.63
CA ALA A 256 2.40 -17.18 11.03
C ALA A 256 2.75 -18.36 11.94
N PHE A 257 3.58 -18.09 12.94
CA PHE A 257 3.98 -19.03 13.99
C PHE A 257 3.75 -18.42 15.37
N ARG A 258 3.55 -19.27 16.37
CA ARG A 258 3.51 -18.88 17.78
C ARG A 258 4.49 -19.71 18.61
N GLU A 259 4.99 -19.11 19.69
CA GLU A 259 5.76 -19.84 20.68
C GLU A 259 4.88 -20.85 21.44
N LYS A 260 5.46 -22.00 21.79
CA LYS A 260 4.80 -23.04 22.61
C LYS A 260 5.63 -23.29 23.87
N GLY A 261 5.32 -22.57 24.94
CA GLY A 261 6.11 -22.63 26.17
C GLY A 261 7.51 -22.04 25.96
N LEU A 262 8.55 -22.87 26.06
CA LEU A 262 9.95 -22.47 25.78
C LEU A 262 10.37 -22.75 24.34
N ASP A 263 9.54 -23.46 23.57
CA ASP A 263 9.84 -23.81 22.18
C ASP A 263 9.46 -22.65 21.25
N ARG A 264 10.48 -22.05 20.65
CA ARG A 264 10.38 -20.83 19.85
C ARG A 264 10.71 -21.11 18.39
N PRO A 265 10.04 -20.45 17.44
CA PRO A 265 10.44 -20.50 16.04
C PRO A 265 11.87 -19.97 15.83
N GLU A 266 12.70 -20.77 15.16
CA GLU A 266 14.03 -20.39 14.69
C GLU A 266 14.26 -20.89 13.27
N LEU A 267 15.00 -20.13 12.46
CA LEU A 267 15.51 -20.61 11.20
C LEU A 267 16.66 -21.59 11.43
N ILE A 268 16.58 -22.71 10.73
CA ILE A 268 17.65 -23.69 10.64
C ILE A 268 18.03 -23.86 9.17
N THR A 269 19.33 -23.98 8.90
CA THR A 269 19.87 -24.27 7.58
C THR A 269 20.55 -25.62 7.61
N ASN A 270 20.08 -26.55 6.78
CA ASN A 270 20.72 -27.84 6.61
C ASN A 270 22.06 -27.64 5.89
N GLN A 271 23.16 -27.94 6.59
CA GLN A 271 24.51 -27.72 6.07
C GLN A 271 24.88 -28.61 4.87
N GLN A 272 24.16 -29.72 4.67
CA GLN A 272 24.40 -30.65 3.57
C GLN A 272 23.58 -30.30 2.33
N THR A 273 22.30 -29.97 2.50
CA THR A 273 21.39 -29.68 1.37
C THR A 273 21.30 -28.20 1.02
N GLY A 274 21.63 -27.31 1.96
CA GLY A 274 21.40 -25.87 1.86
C GLY A 274 19.94 -25.46 2.05
N GLU A 275 19.05 -26.40 2.40
CA GLU A 275 17.64 -26.10 2.65
C GLU A 275 17.47 -25.30 3.94
N VAL A 276 16.50 -24.39 3.93
CA VAL A 276 16.15 -23.57 5.09
C VAL A 276 14.72 -23.88 5.53
N ALA A 277 14.55 -24.08 6.83
CA ALA A 277 13.25 -24.34 7.44
C ALA A 277 13.12 -23.63 8.79
N VAL A 278 11.89 -23.53 9.28
CA VAL A 278 11.60 -23.10 10.66
C VAL A 278 11.56 -24.35 11.55
N ARG A 279 12.26 -24.30 12.67
CA ARG A 279 12.19 -25.29 13.75
C ARG A 279 11.61 -24.63 15.00
N GLY A 280 10.69 -25.35 15.65
CA GLY A 280 10.09 -24.94 16.92
C GLY A 280 8.89 -24.01 16.76
N GLY A 281 8.16 -23.85 17.85
CA GLY A 281 6.87 -23.19 17.85
C GLY A 281 5.79 -24.00 17.14
N VAL A 282 4.64 -23.39 16.91
CA VAL A 282 3.51 -24.00 16.19
C VAL A 282 3.01 -23.04 15.11
N SER A 283 2.77 -23.58 13.92
CA SER A 283 2.16 -22.80 12.84
C SER A 283 0.68 -22.55 13.13
N GLU A 284 0.12 -21.50 12.53
CA GLU A 284 -1.32 -21.24 12.65
C GLU A 284 -2.16 -22.37 12.04
N GLU A 285 -1.69 -22.99 10.96
CA GLU A 285 -2.29 -24.18 10.35
C GLU A 285 -2.37 -25.34 11.37
N GLU A 286 -1.27 -25.62 12.08
CA GLU A 286 -1.24 -26.63 13.16
C GLU A 286 -2.10 -26.27 14.37
N MET A 287 -2.36 -24.98 14.64
CA MET A 287 -3.28 -24.59 15.71
C MET A 287 -4.74 -24.84 15.33
N GLN A 288 -5.07 -24.74 14.05
CA GLN A 288 -6.42 -24.95 13.52
C GLN A 288 -6.74 -26.42 13.26
N THR A 289 -5.72 -27.30 13.13
CA THR A 289 -5.96 -28.75 13.03
C THR A 289 -6.42 -29.33 14.38
N PRO A 290 -7.63 -29.94 14.43
CA PRO A 290 -8.15 -30.57 15.65
C PRO A 290 -7.15 -31.58 16.22
N TYR A 291 -7.07 -31.65 17.55
CA TYR A 291 -6.17 -32.58 18.26
C TYR A 291 -6.38 -34.05 17.84
N GLU A 292 -7.57 -34.41 17.35
CA GLU A 292 -7.96 -35.76 16.92
C GLU A 292 -7.35 -36.21 15.58
N GLU A 293 -6.90 -35.28 14.72
CA GLU A 293 -6.24 -35.61 13.43
C GLU A 293 -4.72 -35.67 13.53
N ARG A 294 -4.15 -35.27 14.68
CA ARG A 294 -2.72 -35.50 14.94
C ARG A 294 -2.60 -36.96 15.28
N GLU A 295 -2.14 -37.78 14.34
CA GLU A 295 -1.93 -39.22 14.52
C GLU A 295 -1.03 -39.50 15.74
N PHE A 296 -1.67 -39.63 16.90
CA PHE A 296 -1.08 -40.33 18.02
C PHE A 296 -1.35 -41.81 17.75
N HIS A 297 -0.34 -42.51 17.20
CA HIS A 297 -0.29 -43.95 17.30
C HIS A 297 -0.47 -44.31 18.78
N LYS A 298 -1.63 -44.88 19.12
CA LYS A 298 -1.88 -45.35 20.48
C LYS A 298 -0.81 -46.42 20.76
N LEU A 299 -0.22 -46.44 21.95
CA LEU A 299 0.71 -47.52 22.33
C LEU A 299 0.08 -48.93 22.24
N SER A 300 -1.25 -49.01 22.09
CA SER A 300 -2.00 -50.23 21.84
C SER A 300 -2.15 -50.62 20.37
N GLU A 301 -1.73 -49.79 19.41
CA GLU A 301 -1.74 -50.15 18.00
C GLU A 301 -0.66 -51.21 17.73
N ARG A 302 -1.12 -52.42 17.45
CA ARG A 302 -0.27 -53.57 17.12
C ARG A 302 0.33 -53.33 15.73
N PRO A 303 1.66 -53.50 15.55
CA PRO A 303 2.29 -53.39 14.25
C PRO A 303 1.62 -54.31 13.20
N PRO A 304 1.43 -53.84 11.96
CA PRO A 304 0.91 -54.68 10.88
C PRO A 304 1.81 -55.90 10.66
N GLY A 305 1.22 -57.10 10.59
CA GLY A 305 1.92 -58.33 10.21
C GLY A 305 2.25 -59.31 11.34
N MET A 306 1.71 -59.13 12.54
CA MET A 306 1.98 -60.05 13.65
C MET A 306 0.97 -61.24 13.65
N PRO A 307 1.41 -62.51 13.64
CA PRO A 307 0.52 -63.65 13.53
C PRO A 307 -0.42 -63.78 14.73
N ILE A 308 -1.63 -64.24 14.45
CA ILE A 308 -2.68 -64.53 15.44
C ILE A 308 -2.42 -65.95 15.94
N TYR A 309 -2.12 -66.10 17.23
CA TYR A 309 -2.11 -67.40 17.92
C TYR A 309 -3.41 -67.55 18.70
#